data_AF-A0A6P2D4M6-F1
#
_entry.id   AF-A0A6P2D4M6-F1
#
_cell.length_a   1.000
_cell.length_b   1.000
_cell.length_c   1.000
_cell.angle_alpha   90.00
_cell.angle_beta   90.00
_cell.angle_gamma   90.00
#
_symmetry.space_group_name_H-M   'P 1'
#
loop_
_entity.id
_entity.type
_entity.pdbx_description
1 polymer ?
#
loop_
_entity_poly.entity_id
_entity_poly.type
_entity_poly.pdbx_seq_one_letter_code
_entity_poly.pdbx_strand_id
1 'polypeptide(L)'
;MRFAYWSRELAGWGLIAIGLWQFWNTYVLLTNRRIFEAGPAAFIAFVVFRGGLHLLKVAVAAQAARSLADSAVPHTRKASRMATRSVAPTSVKSVIPGPKSRAVANGAAD
;
A
#
# COMPACT_ATOMS: atom_id res chain seq x y z
N MET A 1 11.90 -12.75 -23.71
CA MET A 1 12.99 -12.67 -22.70
C MET A 1 12.46 -13.17 -21.35
N ARG A 2 12.42 -14.50 -21.15
CA ARG A 2 11.88 -15.12 -19.92
C ARG A 2 12.85 -15.06 -18.73
N PHE A 3 14.15 -14.96 -19.01
CA PHE A 3 15.23 -15.04 -18.03
C PHE A 3 15.27 -13.88 -17.01
N ALA A 4 14.94 -12.66 -17.40
CA ALA A 4 14.98 -11.50 -16.50
C ALA A 4 13.85 -11.50 -15.43
N TYR A 5 12.76 -12.24 -15.69
CA TYR A 5 11.67 -12.40 -14.73
C TYR A 5 12.01 -13.44 -13.68
N TRP A 6 12.49 -14.58 -14.14
CA TRP A 6 12.92 -15.67 -13.27
C TRP A 6 14.07 -15.25 -12.37
N SER A 7 15.00 -14.42 -12.87
CA SER A 7 16.13 -13.91 -12.07
C SER A 7 15.69 -13.05 -10.89
N ARG A 8 14.61 -12.26 -11.00
CA ARG A 8 14.11 -11.44 -9.88
C ARG A 8 13.46 -12.28 -8.79
N GLU A 9 12.72 -13.31 -9.18
CA GLU A 9 12.10 -14.23 -8.24
C GLU A 9 13.16 -15.07 -7.54
N LEU A 10 14.09 -15.65 -8.31
CA LEU A 10 15.22 -16.41 -7.77
C LEU A 10 16.13 -15.56 -6.88
N ALA A 11 16.37 -14.29 -7.23
CA ALA A 11 17.13 -13.36 -6.40
C ALA A 11 16.41 -13.01 -5.09
N GLY A 12 15.08 -12.85 -5.13
CA GLY A 12 14.27 -12.63 -3.93
C GLY A 12 14.33 -13.82 -2.99
N TRP A 13 14.10 -15.03 -3.51
CA TRP A 13 14.22 -16.28 -2.76
C TRP A 13 15.66 -16.52 -2.24
N GLY A 14 16.67 -16.25 -3.07
CA GLY A 14 18.08 -16.35 -2.69
C GLY A 14 18.46 -15.41 -1.55
N LEU A 15 18.07 -14.13 -1.62
CA LEU A 15 18.31 -13.18 -0.52
C LEU A 15 17.59 -13.59 0.76
N ILE A 16 16.36 -14.13 0.66
CA ILE A 16 15.63 -14.63 1.82
C ILE A 16 16.38 -15.79 2.47
N ALA A 17 16.85 -16.76 1.67
CA ALA A 17 17.63 -17.89 2.17
C ALA A 17 18.94 -17.44 2.84
N ILE A 18 19.66 -16.48 2.23
CA ILE A 18 20.86 -15.88 2.81
C ILE A 18 20.55 -15.15 4.12
N GLY A 19 19.48 -14.35 4.15
CA GLY A 19 19.05 -13.66 5.37
C GLY A 19 18.69 -14.65 6.49
N LEU A 20 18.01 -15.75 6.17
CA LEU A 20 17.66 -16.80 7.13
C LEU A 20 18.90 -17.53 7.66
N TRP A 21 19.87 -17.80 6.79
CA TRP A 21 21.16 -18.35 7.20
C TRP A 21 21.94 -17.40 8.12
N GLN A 22 21.89 -16.08 7.87
CA GLN A 22 22.51 -15.10 8.75
C GLN A 22 21.81 -15.03 10.13
N PHE A 23 20.48 -15.17 10.17
CA PHE A 23 19.75 -15.32 11.42
C PHE A 23 20.15 -16.58 12.19
N TRP A 24 20.37 -17.69 11.50
CA TRP A 24 20.87 -18.92 12.12
C TRP A 24 22.24 -18.71 12.79
N ASN A 25 23.18 -18.05 12.11
CA ASN A 25 24.46 -17.70 12.70
C ASN A 25 24.27 -16.82 13.95
N THR A 26 23.38 -15.84 13.89
CA THR A 26 23.07 -14.97 15.03
C THR A 26 22.49 -15.76 16.21
N TYR A 27 21.64 -16.75 15.94
CA TYR A 27 21.09 -17.66 16.95
C TYR A 27 22.19 -18.50 17.63
N VAL A 28 23.18 -18.97 16.88
CA VAL A 28 24.36 -19.66 17.42
C VAL A 28 25.18 -18.74 18.31
N LEU A 29 25.40 -17.47 17.92
CA LEU A 29 26.08 -16.49 18.78
C LEU A 29 25.32 -16.24 20.09
N LEU A 30 23.99 -16.14 20.02
CA LEU A 30 23.12 -15.97 21.18
C LEU A 30 23.20 -17.16 22.13
N THR A 31 23.20 -18.39 21.59
CA THR A 31 23.31 -19.63 22.37
C THR A 31 24.65 -19.71 23.11
N ASN A 32 25.71 -19.15 22.52
CA ASN A 32 27.03 -19.02 23.15
C ASN A 32 27.16 -17.82 24.12
N ARG A 33 26.05 -17.18 24.52
CA ARG A 33 26.00 -15.98 25.38
C ARG A 33 26.77 -14.77 24.85
N ARG A 34 27.08 -14.70 23.55
CA ARG A 34 27.77 -13.56 22.91
C ARG A 34 26.76 -12.49 22.46
N ILE A 35 26.08 -11.89 23.43
CA ILE A 35 24.93 -11.00 23.19
C ILE A 35 25.36 -9.71 22.48
N PHE A 36 26.53 -9.16 22.84
CA PHE A 36 27.04 -7.90 22.27
C PHE A 36 27.38 -7.99 20.78
N GLU A 37 27.87 -9.14 20.32
CA GLU A 37 28.17 -9.35 18.90
C GLU A 37 26.94 -9.76 18.09
N ALA A 38 25.98 -10.42 18.75
CA ALA A 38 24.76 -10.86 18.11
C ALA A 38 23.83 -9.68 17.75
N GLY A 39 23.88 -8.56 18.49
CA GLY A 39 23.08 -7.37 18.17
C GLY A 39 23.36 -6.82 16.76
N PRO A 40 24.61 -6.44 16.44
CA PRO A 40 24.99 -6.02 15.09
C PRO A 40 24.75 -7.10 14.03
N ALA A 41 25.03 -8.37 14.34
CA ALA A 41 24.79 -9.49 13.42
C ALA A 41 23.30 -9.67 13.07
N ALA A 42 22.41 -9.53 14.06
CA ALA A 42 20.96 -9.55 13.87
C ALA A 42 20.50 -8.40 12.97
N PHE A 43 21.07 -7.20 13.16
CA PHE A 43 20.72 -6.04 12.37
C PHE A 43 21.10 -6.22 10.89
N ILE A 44 22.29 -6.75 10.62
CA ILE A 44 22.73 -7.08 9.26
C ILE A 44 21.80 -8.14 8.65
N ALA A 45 21.49 -9.20 9.41
CA ALA A 45 20.55 -10.23 8.98
C ALA A 45 19.17 -9.64 8.63
N PHE A 46 18.67 -8.71 9.44
CA PHE A 46 17.41 -8.02 9.21
C PHE A 46 17.41 -7.20 7.92
N VAL A 47 18.47 -6.43 7.65
CA VAL A 47 18.58 -5.62 6.43
C VAL A 47 18.59 -6.51 5.18
N VAL A 48 19.35 -7.61 5.20
CA VAL A 48 19.42 -8.56 4.08
C VAL A 48 18.07 -9.25 3.86
N PHE A 49 17.46 -9.75 4.93
CA PHE A 49 16.17 -10.43 4.88
C PHE A 49 15.05 -9.50 4.38
N ARG A 50 15.05 -8.25 4.87
CA ARG A 50 14.13 -7.22 4.39
C ARG A 50 14.36 -6.93 2.91
N GLY A 51 15.61 -6.80 2.47
CA GLY A 51 15.97 -6.63 1.07
C GLY A 51 15.40 -7.73 0.17
N GLY A 52 15.51 -9.00 0.60
CA GLY A 52 14.93 -10.14 -0.10
C GLY A 52 13.40 -10.06 -0.23
N LEU A 53 12.71 -9.76 0.88
CA LEU A 53 11.25 -9.54 0.88
C LEU A 53 10.84 -8.38 -0.04
N HIS A 54 11.64 -7.31 -0.10
CA HIS A 54 11.37 -6.17 -0.98
C HIS A 54 11.41 -6.55 -2.46
N LEU A 55 12.34 -7.41 -2.87
CA LEU A 55 12.40 -7.90 -4.24
C LEU A 55 11.26 -8.88 -4.54
N LEU A 56 10.96 -9.77 -3.59
CA LEU A 56 9.92 -10.80 -3.77
C LEU A 56 8.54 -10.17 -3.97
N LYS A 57 8.15 -9.19 -3.15
CA LYS A 57 6.82 -8.56 -3.30
C LYS A 57 6.61 -7.91 -4.67
N VAL A 58 7.65 -7.30 -5.24
CA VAL A 58 7.54 -6.65 -6.56
C VAL A 58 7.53 -7.70 -7.67
N ALA A 59 8.28 -8.81 -7.51
CA ALA A 59 8.21 -9.94 -8.43
C ALA A 59 6.79 -10.56 -8.45
N VAL A 60 6.19 -10.80 -7.27
CA VAL A 60 4.83 -11.34 -7.13
C VAL A 60 3.79 -10.39 -7.74
N ALA A 61 3.89 -9.07 -7.51
CA ALA A 61 2.97 -8.10 -8.11
C ALA A 61 3.07 -8.11 -9.65
N ALA A 62 4.28 -8.18 -10.20
CA ALA A 62 4.51 -8.23 -11.65
C ALA A 62 4.03 -9.55 -12.27
N GLN A 63 4.08 -10.65 -11.51
CA GLN A 63 3.53 -11.95 -11.90
C GLN A 63 1.99 -11.91 -11.88
N ALA A 64 1.39 -11.46 -10.78
CA ALA A 64 -0.06 -11.37 -10.62
C ALA A 64 -0.71 -10.49 -11.71
N ALA A 65 -0.14 -9.32 -11.99
CA ALA A 65 -0.63 -8.43 -13.04
C ALA A 65 -0.67 -9.09 -14.43
N ARG A 66 0.28 -10.00 -14.71
CA ARG A 66 0.33 -10.76 -15.97
C ARG A 66 -0.62 -11.95 -15.96
N SER A 67 -0.71 -12.70 -14.86
CA SER A 67 -1.71 -13.77 -14.74
C SER A 67 -3.13 -13.24 -14.93
N LEU A 68 -3.41 -12.04 -14.43
CA LEU A 68 -4.66 -11.31 -14.67
C LEU A 68 -4.83 -10.86 -16.13
N ALA A 69 -3.74 -10.44 -16.80
CA ALA A 69 -3.78 -10.04 -18.21
C ALA A 69 -4.00 -11.24 -19.15
N ASP A 70 -3.35 -12.39 -18.89
CA ASP A 70 -3.55 -13.63 -19.65
C ASP A 70 -4.94 -14.25 -19.41
N SER A 71 -5.48 -14.12 -18.20
CA SER A 71 -6.83 -14.62 -17.86
C SER A 71 -7.94 -13.64 -18.25
N ALA A 72 -7.60 -12.41 -18.65
CA ALA A 72 -8.56 -11.46 -19.19
C ALA A 72 -8.91 -11.87 -20.62
N VAL A 73 -9.90 -12.76 -20.75
CA VAL A 73 -10.79 -12.74 -21.92
C VAL A 73 -11.13 -11.27 -22.20
N PRO A 74 -11.06 -10.78 -23.46
CA PRO A 74 -11.43 -9.41 -23.79
C PRO A 74 -12.94 -9.25 -23.67
N HIS A 75 -13.47 -9.35 -22.44
CA HIS A 75 -14.75 -8.79 -22.10
C HIS A 75 -14.53 -7.30 -22.19
N THR A 76 -14.89 -6.77 -23.36
CA THR A 76 -15.00 -5.36 -23.70
C THR A 76 -15.26 -4.56 -22.42
N ARG A 77 -14.19 -4.04 -21.81
CA ARG A 77 -14.34 -3.06 -20.74
C ARG A 77 -14.87 -1.85 -21.47
N LYS A 78 -16.20 -1.75 -21.61
CA LYS A 78 -16.84 -0.47 -21.79
C LYS A 78 -16.31 0.34 -20.64
N ALA A 79 -15.35 1.22 -20.93
CA ALA A 79 -14.92 2.23 -20.00
C ALA A 79 -16.22 2.95 -19.65
N SER A 80 -16.78 2.62 -18.50
CA SER A 80 -17.76 3.46 -17.85
C SER A 80 -16.96 4.72 -17.50
N ARG A 81 -16.81 5.59 -18.50
CA ARG A 81 -16.57 7.00 -18.27
C ARG A 81 -17.82 7.42 -17.53
N MET A 82 -17.75 7.33 -16.21
CA MET A 82 -18.76 7.88 -15.33
C MET A 82 -18.90 9.33 -15.78
N ALA A 83 -20.01 9.64 -16.42
CA ALA A 83 -20.25 10.98 -16.93
C ALA A 83 -20.18 11.90 -15.71
N THR A 84 -19.11 12.69 -15.60
CA THR A 84 -19.00 13.75 -14.61
C THR A 84 -20.16 14.69 -14.93
N ARG A 85 -21.28 14.51 -14.23
CA ARG A 85 -22.44 15.37 -14.36
C ARG A 85 -21.94 16.76 -14.00
N SER A 86 -21.91 17.67 -14.99
CA SER A 86 -21.53 19.06 -14.75
C SER A 86 -22.50 19.60 -13.70
N VAL A 87 -21.98 19.84 -12.50
CA VAL A 87 -22.72 20.54 -11.46
C VAL A 87 -22.75 22.00 -11.91
N ALA A 88 -23.78 22.34 -12.67
CA ALA A 88 -24.09 23.74 -12.95
C ALA A 88 -24.36 24.46 -11.61
N PRO A 89 -24.07 25.77 -11.51
CA PRO A 89 -24.41 26.54 -10.32
C PRO A 89 -25.91 26.42 -10.05
N THR A 90 -26.27 25.99 -8.85
CA THR A 90 -27.65 25.81 -8.41
C THR A 90 -28.41 27.13 -8.60
N SER A 91 -29.54 27.08 -9.33
CA SER A 91 -30.37 28.26 -9.57
C SER A 91 -30.83 28.86 -8.25
N VAL A 92 -30.64 30.18 -8.09
CA VAL A 92 -30.93 30.95 -6.86
C VAL A 92 -32.38 30.77 -6.37
N LYS A 93 -33.31 30.38 -7.26
CA LYS A 93 -34.69 30.03 -6.91
C LYS A 93 -34.83 28.81 -5.99
N SER A 94 -33.83 27.94 -5.89
CA SER A 94 -33.86 26.76 -5.00
C SER A 94 -33.27 27.03 -3.61
N VAL A 95 -32.89 28.28 -3.30
CA VAL A 95 -32.39 28.64 -1.98
C VAL A 95 -33.58 29.00 -1.10
N ILE A 96 -33.90 28.11 -0.14
CA ILE A 96 -34.91 28.37 0.89
C ILE A 96 -34.40 29.51 1.78
N PRO A 97 -35.08 30.67 1.85
CA PRO A 97 -34.67 31.75 2.72
C PRO A 97 -34.69 31.30 4.18
N GLY A 98 -33.57 31.52 4.88
CA GLY A 98 -33.42 31.14 6.29
C GLY A 98 -34.49 31.78 7.19
N PRO A 99 -34.80 31.14 8.34
CA PRO A 99 -35.85 31.62 9.24
C PRO A 99 -35.52 33.02 9.74
N LYS A 100 -36.44 33.97 9.47
CA LYS A 100 -36.36 35.32 10.05
C LYS A 100 -36.63 35.21 11.54
N SER A 101 -35.58 35.25 12.36
CA SER A 101 -35.71 35.44 13.79
C SER A 101 -36.44 36.77 14.01
N ARG A 102 -37.69 36.68 14.48
CA ARG A 102 -38.47 37.82 14.96
C ARG A 102 -37.71 38.39 16.15
N ALA A 103 -36.99 39.48 15.92
CA ALA A 103 -36.38 40.26 16.99
C ALA A 103 -37.48 40.56 18.02
N VAL A 104 -37.25 40.08 19.23
CA VAL A 104 -38.10 40.27 20.40
C VAL A 104 -38.15 41.76 20.69
N ALA A 105 -39.26 42.42 20.35
CA ALA A 105 -39.55 43.77 20.83
C ALA A 105 -40.24 43.63 22.20
N ASN A 106 -39.42 43.45 23.23
CA ASN A 106 -39.80 43.76 24.60
C ASN A 106 -39.37 45.20 24.89
N GLY A 107 -40.31 46.03 25.37
CA GLY A 107 -40.09 47.42 25.80
C GLY A 107 -41.29 48.27 25.36
N ALA A 108 -42.33 48.40 26.18
CA ALA A 108 -42.44 49.32 27.32
C ALA A 108 -43.28 50.56 26.93
N ALA A 109 -44.34 50.79 27.71
CA ALA A 109 -44.97 52.08 28.05
C ALA A 109 -45.58 52.89 26.87
N ASP A 110 -46.80 53.42 26.91
CA ASP A 110 -47.63 53.96 27.99
C ASP A 110 -49.14 53.65 27.77
#